data_AF-A0A7Y4JWQ9-F1
#
_entry.id   AF-A0A7Y4JWQ9-F1
#
_cell.length_a   1.000
_cell.length_b   1.000
_cell.length_c   1.000
_cell.angle_alpha   90.00
_cell.angle_beta   90.00
_cell.angle_gamma   90.00
#
_symmetry.space_group_name_H-M   'P 1'
#
loop_
_entity.id
_entity.type
_entity.pdbx_description
1 polymer ?
#
loop_
_entity_poly.entity_id
_entity_poly.type
_entity_poly.pdbx_seq_one_letter_code
_entity_poly.pdbx_strand_id
1 'polypeptide(L)'
;MYGNSKDDLLKALAARRWRVAGALTVAMLVAYLGFILLVAFNRPLMGHQFMPGLSVGIVLGALTILLAWVLTGVYMLWANRKYDRALDELRR
;
A
#
# COMPACT_ATOMS: atom_id res chain seq x y z
N MET A 1 28.01 31.61 -1.74
CA MET A 1 27.63 30.46 -0.91
C MET A 1 26.09 30.36 -0.81
N TYR A 2 25.38 30.23 -1.96
CA TYR A 2 23.92 30.20 -2.04
C TYR A 2 23.44 28.95 -2.83
N GLY A 3 23.93 27.77 -2.42
CA GLY A 3 23.60 26.48 -3.06
C GLY A 3 22.74 25.53 -2.23
N ASN A 4 22.53 25.79 -0.94
CA ASN A 4 22.14 24.71 0.00
C ASN A 4 20.63 24.56 0.25
N SER A 5 19.83 25.64 0.14
CA SER A 5 18.43 25.61 0.58
C SER A 5 17.51 24.74 -0.29
N LYS A 6 17.79 24.63 -1.59
CA LYS A 6 16.99 23.80 -2.52
C LYS A 6 17.27 22.32 -2.33
N ASP A 7 18.54 21.95 -2.10
CA ASP A 7 18.96 20.56 -1.89
C ASP A 7 18.41 20.00 -0.57
N ASP A 8 18.38 20.82 0.49
CA ASP A 8 17.79 20.44 1.78
C ASP A 8 16.26 20.26 1.70
N LEU A 9 15.56 21.13 0.95
CA LEU A 9 14.13 20.96 0.67
C LEU A 9 13.85 19.68 -0.13
N LEU A 10 14.66 19.38 -1.16
CA LEU A 10 14.56 18.16 -1.96
C LEU A 10 14.79 16.91 -1.11
N LYS A 11 15.81 16.91 -0.23
CA LYS A 11 16.09 15.82 0.72
C LYS A 11 14.95 15.60 1.70
N ALA A 12 14.38 16.68 2.27
CA ALA A 12 13.23 16.58 3.18
C ALA A 12 11.98 16.01 2.47
N LEU A 13 11.76 16.40 1.21
CA LEU A 13 10.66 15.88 0.40
C LEU A 13 10.86 14.39 0.07
N ALA A 14 12.08 14.01 -0.31
CA ALA A 14 12.48 12.64 -0.59
C ALA A 14 12.34 11.73 0.64
N ALA A 15 12.81 12.16 1.81
CA ALA A 15 12.68 11.41 3.06
C ALA A 15 11.20 11.17 3.42
N ARG A 16 10.34 12.15 3.18
CA ARG A 16 8.90 12.04 3.45
C ARG A 16 8.17 11.16 2.43
N ARG A 17 8.70 11.03 1.21
CA ARG A 17 8.22 10.08 0.18
C ARG A 17 8.62 8.65 0.54
N TRP A 18 9.86 8.44 0.96
CA TRP A 18 10.37 7.14 1.40
C TRP A 18 9.63 6.59 2.62
N ARG A 19 9.26 7.43 3.59
CA ARG A 19 8.48 6.99 4.76
C ARG A 19 7.11 6.44 4.37
N VAL A 20 6.44 7.04 3.40
CA VAL A 20 5.11 6.58 2.98
C VAL A 20 5.18 5.40 2.02
N ALA A 21 6.11 5.42 1.07
CA ALA A 21 6.41 4.25 0.26
C ALA A 21 6.75 3.05 1.16
N GLY A 22 7.63 3.24 2.15
CA GLY A 22 8.00 2.21 3.12
C GLY A 22 6.81 1.71 3.95
N ALA A 23 5.96 2.62 4.46
CA ALA A 23 4.76 2.23 5.21
C ALA A 23 3.78 1.39 4.37
N LEU A 24 3.58 1.75 3.10
CA LEU A 24 2.72 0.99 2.19
C LEU A 24 3.33 -0.35 1.78
N THR A 25 4.64 -0.40 1.56
CA THR A 25 5.36 -1.66 1.33
C THR A 25 5.21 -2.58 2.53
N VAL A 26 5.40 -2.08 3.75
CA VAL A 26 5.20 -2.87 4.98
C VAL A 26 3.74 -3.33 5.09
N ALA A 27 2.76 -2.47 4.83
CA ALA A 27 1.35 -2.83 4.86
C ALA A 27 1.02 -3.94 3.84
N MET A 28 1.55 -3.85 2.62
CA MET A 28 1.40 -4.88 1.59
C MET A 28 2.06 -6.20 2.00
N LEU A 29 3.28 -6.14 2.57
CA LEU A 29 3.97 -7.33 3.07
C LEU A 29 3.19 -8.00 4.20
N VAL A 30 2.66 -7.23 5.16
CA VAL A 30 1.85 -7.77 6.26
C VAL A 30 0.58 -8.43 5.73
N ALA A 31 -0.13 -7.79 4.79
CA ALA A 31 -1.31 -8.36 4.17
C ALA A 31 -1.00 -9.66 3.41
N TYR A 32 0.03 -9.64 2.58
CA TYR A 32 0.42 -10.78 1.75
C TYR A 32 0.95 -11.96 2.57
N LEU A 33 1.87 -11.69 3.52
CA LEU A 33 2.38 -12.72 4.41
C LEU A 33 1.29 -13.23 5.35
N GLY A 34 0.39 -12.38 5.83
CA GLY A 34 -0.77 -12.79 6.62
C GLY A 34 -1.68 -13.76 5.85
N PHE A 35 -1.96 -13.46 4.58
CA PHE A 35 -2.68 -14.36 3.69
C PHE A 35 -1.95 -15.69 3.52
N ILE A 36 -0.65 -15.67 3.17
CA ILE A 36 0.16 -16.89 3.03
C ILE A 36 0.19 -17.72 4.30
N LEU A 37 0.34 -17.10 5.48
CA LEU A 37 0.34 -17.81 6.75
C LEU A 37 -1.02 -18.50 6.99
N LEU A 38 -2.13 -17.82 6.72
CA LEU A 38 -3.45 -18.44 6.78
C LEU A 38 -3.54 -19.65 5.83
N VAL A 39 -3.03 -19.51 4.60
CA VAL A 39 -3.01 -20.62 3.61
C VAL A 39 -2.18 -21.80 4.11
N ALA A 40 -1.00 -21.51 4.63
CA ALA A 40 -0.02 -22.51 5.01
C ALA A 40 -0.44 -23.30 6.25
N PHE A 41 -0.88 -22.61 7.29
CA PHE A 41 -1.15 -23.20 8.61
C PHE A 41 -2.61 -23.65 8.78
N ASN A 42 -3.56 -23.07 8.06
CA ASN A 42 -4.99 -23.30 8.31
C ASN A 42 -5.75 -23.85 7.09
N ARG A 43 -5.16 -24.88 6.45
CA ARG A 43 -5.76 -25.62 5.32
C ARG A 43 -7.19 -26.11 5.58
N PRO A 44 -7.58 -26.59 6.78
CA PRO A 44 -8.95 -27.03 7.03
C PRO A 44 -9.97 -25.89 6.89
N LEU A 45 -9.62 -24.69 7.39
CA LEU A 45 -10.45 -23.50 7.22
C LEU A 45 -10.51 -23.05 5.76
N MET A 46 -9.41 -23.16 5.01
CA MET A 46 -9.41 -22.79 3.59
C MET A 46 -10.22 -23.72 2.70
N GLY A 47 -10.28 -25.00 3.05
CA GLY A 47 -11.13 -25.99 2.39
C GLY A 47 -12.60 -25.88 2.78
N HIS A 48 -12.94 -25.11 3.82
CA HIS A 48 -14.31 -24.98 4.28
C HIS A 48 -15.15 -24.26 3.23
N GLN A 49 -16.25 -24.87 2.83
CA GLN A 49 -17.14 -24.35 1.80
C GLN A 49 -18.15 -23.42 2.43
N PHE A 50 -18.17 -22.18 1.96
CA PHE A 50 -19.18 -21.18 2.32
C PHE A 50 -20.47 -21.39 1.51
N MET A 51 -20.31 -21.81 0.25
CA MET A 51 -21.36 -22.28 -0.66
C MET A 51 -20.81 -23.42 -1.52
N PRO A 52 -21.66 -24.24 -2.17
CA PRO A 52 -21.19 -25.26 -3.11
C PRO A 52 -20.27 -24.64 -4.17
N GLY A 53 -19.01 -25.05 -4.21
CA GLY A 53 -18.00 -24.51 -5.12
C GLY A 53 -17.31 -23.21 -4.68
N LEU A 54 -17.74 -22.56 -3.58
CA LEU A 54 -17.10 -21.38 -3.01
C LEU A 54 -16.45 -21.71 -1.67
N SER A 55 -15.13 -21.84 -1.67
CA SER A 55 -14.37 -22.04 -0.44
C SER A 55 -13.97 -20.72 0.21
N VAL A 56 -13.74 -20.77 1.52
CA VAL A 56 -13.16 -19.65 2.29
C VAL A 56 -11.85 -19.17 1.69
N GLY A 57 -11.03 -20.09 1.13
CA GLY A 57 -9.79 -19.73 0.43
C GLY A 57 -10.03 -18.84 -0.79
N ILE A 58 -11.06 -19.11 -1.60
CA ILE A 58 -11.41 -18.28 -2.77
C ILE A 58 -11.85 -16.88 -2.31
N VAL A 59 -12.70 -16.81 -1.28
CA VAL A 59 -13.16 -15.53 -0.71
C VAL A 59 -11.99 -14.71 -0.18
N LEU A 60 -11.10 -15.32 0.62
CA LEU A 60 -9.92 -14.65 1.15
C LEU A 60 -8.94 -14.21 0.05
N GLY A 61 -8.76 -15.03 -0.99
CA GLY A 61 -7.93 -14.67 -2.13
C GLY A 61 -8.47 -13.44 -2.87
N ALA A 62 -9.77 -13.43 -3.18
CA ALA A 62 -10.43 -12.28 -3.77
C ALA A 62 -10.30 -11.02 -2.90
N LEU A 63 -10.49 -11.17 -1.58
CA LEU A 63 -10.36 -10.08 -0.62
C LEU A 63 -8.93 -9.52 -0.58
N THR A 64 -7.92 -10.38 -0.70
CA THR A 64 -6.50 -9.98 -0.78
C THR A 64 -6.21 -9.18 -2.05
N ILE A 65 -6.78 -9.58 -3.20
CA ILE A 65 -6.65 -8.83 -4.46
C ILE A 65 -7.28 -7.44 -4.32
N LEU A 66 -8.49 -7.36 -3.77
CA LEU A 66 -9.16 -6.08 -3.51
C LEU A 66 -8.33 -5.21 -2.56
N LEU A 67 -7.74 -5.79 -1.52
CA LEU A 67 -6.89 -5.08 -0.57
C LEU A 67 -5.65 -4.49 -1.27
N ALA A 68 -5.03 -5.24 -2.19
CA ALA A 68 -3.90 -4.76 -2.98
C ALA A 68 -4.28 -3.56 -3.87
N TRP A 69 -5.45 -3.62 -4.50
CA TRP A 69 -5.99 -2.49 -5.28
C TRP A 69 -6.27 -1.27 -4.39
N VAL A 70 -6.88 -1.47 -3.22
CA VAL A 70 -7.14 -0.39 -2.25
C VAL A 70 -5.85 0.24 -1.77
N LEU A 71 -4.85 -0.55 -1.37
CA LEU A 71 -3.53 -0.05 -0.96
C LEU A 71 -2.87 0.77 -2.07
N THR A 72 -2.95 0.29 -3.32
CA THR A 72 -2.43 1.00 -4.49
C THR A 72 -3.18 2.31 -4.74
N GLY A 73 -4.51 2.31 -4.62
CA GLY A 73 -5.35 3.51 -4.73
C GLY A 73 -5.08 4.53 -3.62
N VAL A 74 -4.93 4.08 -2.37
CA VAL A 74 -4.57 4.92 -1.22
C VAL A 74 -3.19 5.56 -1.44
N TYR A 75 -2.21 4.79 -1.93
CA TYR A 75 -0.91 5.35 -2.33
C TYR A 75 -1.07 6.43 -3.40
N MET A 76 -1.84 6.14 -4.44
CA MET A 76 -2.03 7.06 -5.57
C MET A 76 -2.74 8.36 -5.14
N LEU A 77 -3.77 8.25 -4.30
CA LEU A 77 -4.46 9.40 -3.69
C LEU A 77 -3.52 10.22 -2.80
N TRP A 78 -2.68 9.56 -2.00
CA TRP A 78 -1.69 10.23 -1.16
C TRP A 78 -0.59 10.92 -2.00
N ALA A 79 -0.09 10.25 -3.04
CA ALA A 79 0.90 10.78 -3.95
C ALA A 79 0.34 11.99 -4.72
N ASN A 80 -0.90 11.91 -5.21
CA ASN A 80 -1.59 13.02 -5.86
C ASN A 80 -1.81 14.21 -4.91
N ARG A 81 -2.28 13.97 -3.67
CA ARG A 81 -2.41 15.05 -2.66
C ARG A 81 -1.09 15.77 -2.37
N LYS A 82 0.04 15.09 -2.54
CA LYS A 82 1.36 15.69 -2.39
C LYS A 82 1.82 16.46 -3.64
N TYR A 83 1.40 16.00 -4.81
CA TYR A 83 1.62 16.68 -6.09
C TYR A 83 0.80 17.98 -6.17
N ASP A 84 -0.47 17.98 -5.74
CA ASP A 84 -1.31 19.18 -5.72
C ASP A 84 -0.74 20.26 -4.79
N ARG A 85 -0.19 19.88 -3.63
CA ARG A 85 0.50 20.83 -2.74
C ARG A 85 1.75 21.46 -3.37
N ALA A 86 2.45 20.74 -4.25
CA ALA A 86 3.62 21.26 -4.95
C ALA A 86 3.24 22.13 -6.16
N LEU A 87 2.09 21.86 -6.79
CA LEU A 87 1.55 22.64 -7.90
C LEU A 87 0.97 23.99 -7.44
N ASP A 88 0.34 24.04 -6.27
CA ASP A 88 -0.18 25.30 -5.70
C ASP A 88 0.94 26.28 -5.29
N GLU A 89 2.12 25.79 -4.90
CA GLU A 89 3.29 26.63 -4.62
C GLU A 89 3.95 27.19 -5.88
N LEU A 90 3.76 26.57 -7.05
CA LEU A 90 4.32 27.06 -8.33
C LEU A 90 3.38 27.99 -9.10
N ARG A 91 2.10 28.07 -8.71
CA ARG A 91 1.08 28.89 -9.37
C ARG A 91 0.90 30.28 -8.74
N ARG A 92 1.55 30.55 -7.60
CA ARG A 92 1.69 31.89 -6.99
C ARG A 92 3.08 32.46 -7.26
#